data_AF-A0A450STE6-F1
#
_entry.id   AF-A0A450STE6-F1
#
_cell.length_a   1.000
_cell.length_b   1.000
_cell.length_c   1.000
_cell.angle_alpha   90.00
_cell.angle_beta   90.00
_cell.angle_gamma   90.00
#
_symmetry.space_group_name_H-M   'P 1'
#
loop_
_entity.id
_entity.type
_entity.pdbx_description
1 polymer ?
#
loop_
_entity_poly.entity_id
_entity_poly.type
_entity_poly.pdbx_seq_one_letter_code
_entity_poly.pdbx_strand_id
1 'polypeptide(L)'
;MKFPYGIADFHKIVTQGYFYVDRTDHIPLLEEAGKQLLFLRPRRFGKSLLLSMLENYYDIDKADRFESLFGNLAIGKDPTPEHNRYFMLRWDFSGVGAVGDEEEMANGVRSRIEASCRLSFSA
;
A
#
# COMPACT_ATOMS: atom_id res chain seq x y z
N MET A 1 5.16 -21.19 -12.31
CA MET A 1 5.11 -19.71 -12.20
C MET A 1 3.67 -19.31 -11.94
N LYS A 2 3.35 -18.69 -10.79
CA LYS A 2 1.98 -18.29 -10.42
C LYS A 2 1.77 -16.82 -10.77
N PHE A 3 0.90 -16.50 -11.71
CA PHE A 3 0.63 -15.10 -12.06
C PHE A 3 -0.40 -14.48 -11.10
N PRO A 4 -0.14 -13.28 -10.54
CA PRO A 4 -1.06 -12.63 -9.60
C PRO A 4 -2.19 -11.90 -10.35
N TYR A 5 -3.05 -12.66 -11.05
CA TYR A 5 -4.14 -12.05 -11.81
C TYR A 5 -5.22 -11.48 -10.87
N GLY A 6 -5.41 -10.17 -10.91
CA GLY A 6 -6.38 -9.47 -10.06
C GLY A 6 -5.96 -9.31 -8.59
N ILE A 7 -4.74 -9.71 -8.24
CA ILE A 7 -4.19 -9.56 -6.88
C ILE A 7 -3.38 -8.28 -6.82
N ALA A 8 -3.78 -7.35 -5.95
CA ALA A 8 -3.08 -6.08 -5.72
C ALA A 8 -2.57 -5.96 -4.27
N ASP A 9 -2.31 -7.09 -3.64
CA ASP A 9 -1.84 -7.22 -2.26
C ASP A 9 -0.41 -7.73 -2.29
N PHE A 10 0.54 -6.85 -1.97
CA PHE A 10 1.96 -7.14 -2.03
C PHE A 10 2.35 -8.24 -1.03
N HIS A 11 1.83 -8.18 0.19
CA HIS A 11 2.09 -9.18 1.23
C HIS A 11 1.68 -10.58 0.74
N LYS A 12 0.47 -10.73 0.17
CA LYS A 12 0.03 -12.02 -0.40
C LYS A 12 0.88 -12.46 -1.58
N ILE A 13 1.30 -11.54 -2.44
CA ILE A 13 2.13 -11.86 -3.60
C ILE A 13 3.45 -12.49 -3.16
N VAL A 14 4.14 -11.89 -2.19
CA VAL A 14 5.42 -12.40 -1.67
C VAL A 14 5.20 -13.70 -0.90
N THR A 15 4.31 -13.71 0.09
CA THR A 15 4.12 -14.86 1.00
C THR A 15 3.56 -16.11 0.32
N GLN A 16 2.77 -15.97 -0.74
CA GLN A 16 2.19 -17.11 -1.47
C GLN A 16 3.02 -17.51 -2.71
N GLY A 17 4.16 -16.87 -2.94
CA GLY A 17 5.08 -17.18 -4.03
C GLY A 17 4.51 -16.87 -5.42
N TYR A 18 3.77 -15.76 -5.56
CA TYR A 18 3.38 -15.26 -6.87
C TYR A 18 4.56 -14.62 -7.59
N PHE A 19 4.47 -14.59 -8.91
CA PHE A 19 5.42 -13.86 -9.74
C PHE A 19 5.29 -12.36 -9.47
N TYR A 20 6.39 -11.76 -9.02
CA TYR A 20 6.52 -10.33 -8.78
C TYR A 20 7.73 -9.82 -9.55
N VAL A 21 7.55 -8.70 -10.26
CA VAL A 21 8.65 -8.00 -10.92
C VAL A 21 9.13 -6.93 -9.96
N ASP A 22 10.35 -7.10 -9.46
CA ASP A 22 10.95 -6.16 -8.53
C ASP A 22 11.22 -4.81 -9.20
N ARG A 23 10.69 -3.75 -8.57
CA ARG A 23 10.87 -2.33 -8.91
C ARG A 23 11.00 -1.49 -7.64
N THR A 24 11.41 -2.12 -6.54
CA THR A 24 11.53 -1.49 -5.23
C THR A 24 12.71 -0.52 -5.16
N ASP A 25 13.66 -0.62 -6.09
CA ASP A 25 14.75 0.33 -6.32
C ASP A 25 14.28 1.76 -6.63
N HIS A 26 13.02 1.96 -7.00
CA HIS A 26 12.45 3.30 -7.22
C HIS A 26 11.91 3.96 -5.95
N ILE A 27 11.92 3.30 -4.78
CA ILE A 27 11.44 3.89 -3.53
C ILE A 27 12.20 5.17 -3.16
N PRO A 28 13.55 5.23 -3.21
CA PRO A 28 14.28 6.46 -2.92
C PRO A 28 13.89 7.62 -3.86
N LEU A 29 13.68 7.33 -5.15
CA LEU A 29 13.22 8.33 -6.13
C LEU A 29 11.82 8.86 -5.75
N LEU A 30 10.93 8.01 -5.24
CA LEU A 30 9.61 8.44 -4.76
C LEU A 30 9.73 9.35 -3.54
N GLU A 31 10.61 9.03 -2.59
CA GLU A 31 10.87 9.87 -1.41
C GLU A 31 11.39 11.26 -1.82
N GLU A 32 12.27 11.33 -2.83
CA GLU A 32 12.80 12.59 -3.37
C GLU A 32 11.78 13.38 -4.19
N ALA A 33 10.85 12.72 -4.88
CA ALA A 33 9.88 13.35 -5.77
C ALA A 33 8.92 14.30 -5.05
N GLY A 34 8.70 14.11 -3.75
CA GLY A 34 7.99 15.05 -2.89
C GLY A 34 7.15 14.41 -1.80
N LYS A 35 6.70 15.25 -0.85
CA LYS A 35 5.93 14.80 0.33
C LYS A 35 4.49 14.39 0.02
N GLN A 36 3.95 14.83 -1.11
CA GLN A 36 2.58 14.54 -1.54
C GLN A 36 2.62 14.08 -2.99
N LEU A 37 2.46 12.77 -3.21
CA LEU A 37 2.50 12.16 -4.52
C LEU A 37 1.08 11.81 -4.99
N LEU A 38 0.71 12.30 -6.16
CA LEU A 38 -0.57 12.00 -6.79
C LEU A 38 -0.38 11.15 -8.05
N PHE A 39 -0.79 9.89 -7.98
CA PHE A 39 -0.71 8.98 -9.12
C PHE A 39 -1.95 9.07 -10.02
N LEU A 40 -1.97 10.05 -10.92
CA LEU A 40 -2.97 10.12 -12.00
C LEU A 40 -2.75 8.99 -13.02
N ARG A 41 -3.69 8.80 -13.97
CA ARG A 41 -3.73 7.86 -15.14
C ARG A 41 -2.37 7.22 -15.57
N PRO A 42 -2.35 6.00 -16.15
CA PRO A 42 -3.47 5.24 -16.72
C PRO A 42 -4.05 4.14 -15.80
N ARG A 43 -5.21 3.61 -16.20
CA ARG A 43 -5.93 2.52 -15.52
C ARG A 43 -5.13 1.20 -15.63
N ARG A 44 -5.18 0.36 -14.59
CA ARG A 44 -4.45 -0.93 -14.50
C ARG A 44 -2.92 -0.81 -14.52
N PHE A 45 -2.37 0.36 -14.23
CA PHE A 45 -0.93 0.58 -14.13
C PHE A 45 -0.28 -0.03 -12.86
N GLY A 46 -1.05 -0.75 -12.03
CA GLY A 46 -0.51 -1.38 -10.81
C GLY A 46 -0.36 -0.43 -9.61
N LYS A 47 -1.01 0.74 -9.63
CA LYS A 47 -0.97 1.71 -8.52
C LYS A 47 -1.41 1.10 -7.19
N SER A 48 -2.46 0.28 -7.18
CA SER A 48 -2.92 -0.41 -5.96
C SER A 48 -1.86 -1.36 -5.40
N LEU A 49 -1.15 -2.09 -6.26
CA LEU A 49 -0.04 -2.94 -5.84
C LEU A 49 1.13 -2.13 -5.30
N LEU A 50 1.46 -1.01 -5.95
CA LEU A 50 2.49 -0.08 -5.46
C LEU A 50 2.15 0.47 -4.08
N LEU A 51 0.91 0.94 -3.87
CA LEU A 51 0.47 1.44 -2.57
C LEU A 51 0.50 0.36 -1.50
N SER A 52 0.07 -0.87 -1.81
CA SER A 52 0.19 -2.00 -0.89
C SER A 52 1.65 -2.33 -0.57
N MET A 53 2.56 -2.23 -1.54
CA MET A 53 3.99 -2.42 -1.30
C MET A 53 4.56 -1.33 -0.37
N LEU A 54 4.25 -0.05 -0.63
CA LEU A 54 4.70 1.06 0.21
C LEU A 54 4.12 1.00 1.63
N GLU A 55 2.85 0.60 1.77
CA GLU A 55 2.24 0.30 3.07
C GLU A 55 3.07 -0.74 3.82
N ASN A 56 3.40 -1.88 3.21
CA ASN A 56 4.22 -2.91 3.89
C ASN A 56 5.66 -2.45 4.17
N TYR A 57 6.21 -1.53 3.38
CA TYR A 57 7.59 -1.05 3.53
C TYR A 57 7.73 -0.01 4.65
N TYR A 58 6.80 0.94 4.76
CA TYR A 58 6.88 2.04 5.73
C TYR A 58 6.23 1.72 7.08
N ASP A 59 5.31 0.75 7.13
CA ASP A 59 4.54 0.46 8.34
C ASP A 59 5.38 -0.16 9.46
N ILE A 60 5.30 0.45 10.65
CA ILE A 60 5.99 0.00 11.87
C ILE A 60 5.50 -1.38 12.32
N ASP A 61 4.22 -1.69 12.08
CA ASP A 61 3.62 -2.99 12.44
C ASP A 61 4.12 -4.15 11.56
N LYS A 62 4.94 -3.85 10.55
CA LYS A 62 5.59 -4.83 9.65
C LYS A 62 7.09 -4.94 9.86
N ALA A 63 7.66 -4.25 10.85
CA ALA A 63 9.11 -4.24 11.10
C ALA A 63 9.66 -5.66 11.33
N ASP A 64 8.91 -6.52 12.05
CA ASP A 64 9.25 -7.91 12.32
C ASP A 64 9.30 -8.78 11.04
N ARG A 65 8.59 -8.37 9.98
CA ARG A 65 8.45 -9.10 8.72
C ARG A 65 9.31 -8.54 7.60
N PHE A 66 10.08 -7.48 7.84
CA PHE A 66 10.85 -6.79 6.81
C PHE A 66 11.69 -7.77 5.97
N GLU A 67 12.51 -8.60 6.62
CA GLU A 67 13.36 -9.58 5.94
C GLU A 67 12.56 -10.56 5.07
N SER A 68 11.42 -11.04 5.58
CA SER A 68 10.57 -11.99 4.85
C SER A 68 9.89 -11.38 3.62
N LEU A 69 9.59 -10.08 3.67
CA LEU A 69 8.87 -9.36 2.60
C LEU A 69 9.82 -8.74 1.58
N PHE A 70 10.94 -8.19 2.03
CA PHE A 70 11.84 -7.37 1.23
C PHE A 70 13.25 -7.92 1.10
N GLY A 71 13.71 -8.85 1.95
CA GLY A 71 15.13 -9.26 2.00
C GLY A 71 15.70 -9.79 0.67
N ASN A 72 14.85 -10.32 -0.21
CA ASN A 72 15.25 -10.78 -1.55
C ASN A 72 15.12 -9.72 -2.66
N LEU A 73 14.52 -8.56 -2.35
CA LEU A 73 14.26 -7.45 -3.27
C LEU A 73 15.39 -6.42 -3.20
N ALA A 74 15.44 -5.52 -4.17
CA ALA A 74 16.44 -4.47 -4.26
C ALA A 74 16.45 -3.58 -3.00
N ILE A 75 15.27 -3.10 -2.58
CA ILE A 75 15.16 -2.22 -1.39
C ILE A 75 15.47 -2.94 -0.07
N GLY A 76 15.31 -4.28 -0.01
CA GLY A 76 15.68 -5.01 1.22
C GLY A 76 17.18 -5.11 1.42
N LYS A 77 17.97 -5.02 0.34
CA LYS A 77 19.43 -5.05 0.39
C LYS A 77 20.03 -3.68 0.73
N ASP A 78 19.32 -2.61 0.36
CA ASP A 78 19.71 -1.22 0.61
C ASP A 78 18.48 -0.40 1.03
N PRO A 79 17.99 -0.57 2.27
CA PRO A 79 16.81 0.12 2.74
C PRO A 79 17.06 1.61 2.98
N THR A 80 16.06 2.42 2.65
CA THR A 80 16.03 3.85 3.00
C THR A 80 15.90 4.03 4.51
N PRO A 81 16.36 5.15 5.09
CA PRO A 81 16.20 5.45 6.53
C PRO A 81 14.74 5.47 7.02
N GLU A 82 13.79 5.52 6.09
CA GLU A 82 12.36 5.64 6.31
C GLU A 82 11.63 4.29 6.43
N HIS A 83 12.33 3.17 6.20
CA HIS A 83 11.74 1.83 6.30
C HIS A 83 11.16 1.55 7.70
N ASN A 84 9.94 1.00 7.76
CA ASN A 84 9.21 0.63 8.98
C ASN A 84 9.20 1.69 10.11
N ARG A 85 9.18 2.99 9.76
CA ARG A 85 9.17 4.09 10.74
C ARG A 85 7.82 4.73 10.97
N TYR A 86 6.83 4.42 10.14
CA TYR A 86 5.57 5.16 10.11
C TYR A 86 4.41 4.29 10.54
N PHE A 87 3.46 4.88 11.24
CA PHE A 87 2.15 4.26 11.40
C PHE A 87 1.33 4.52 10.14
N MET A 88 1.06 3.46 9.37
CA MET A 88 0.43 3.60 8.06
C MET A 88 -1.10 3.55 8.15
N LEU A 89 -1.74 4.61 7.63
CA LEU A 89 -3.19 4.68 7.47
C LEU A 89 -3.57 4.54 6.01
N ARG A 90 -4.22 3.43 5.67
CA ARG A 90 -4.76 3.20 4.32
C ARG A 90 -6.24 3.50 4.28
N TRP A 91 -6.64 4.43 3.42
CA TRP A 91 -8.05 4.75 3.20
C TRP A 91 -8.52 4.24 1.84
N ASP A 92 -9.69 3.60 1.82
CA ASP A 92 -10.34 3.12 0.61
C ASP A 92 -11.76 3.70 0.51
N PHE A 93 -11.94 4.61 -0.43
CA PHE A 93 -13.21 5.27 -0.70
C PHE A 93 -13.92 4.72 -1.96
N SER A 94 -13.43 3.62 -2.54
CA SER A 94 -13.97 3.07 -3.79
C SER A 94 -15.45 2.66 -3.71
N GLY A 95 -15.95 2.40 -2.50
CA GLY A 95 -17.35 2.06 -2.26
C GLY A 95 -18.16 3.18 -1.59
N VAL A 96 -17.73 4.43 -1.68
CA VAL A 96 -18.58 5.59 -1.41
C VAL A 96 -19.36 5.90 -2.68
N GLY A 97 -20.69 5.97 -2.57
CA GLY A 97 -21.55 6.31 -3.71
C GLY A 97 -21.20 7.69 -4.26
N ALA A 98 -21.09 7.80 -5.59
CA ALA A 98 -20.89 9.08 -6.28
C ALA A 98 -22.21 9.82 -6.54
N VAL A 99 -23.34 9.23 -6.15
CA VAL A 99 -24.69 9.72 -6.36
C VAL A 99 -25.43 9.57 -5.02
N GLY A 100 -25.96 10.67 -4.51
CA GLY A 100 -26.58 10.78 -3.19
C GLY A 100 -26.59 12.25 -2.75
N ASP A 101 -27.26 12.56 -1.65
CA ASP A 101 -27.15 13.87 -1.02
C ASP A 101 -25.84 14.01 -0.21
N GLU A 102 -25.56 15.23 0.26
CA GLU A 102 -24.33 15.53 1.01
C GLU A 102 -24.21 14.67 2.28
N GLU A 103 -25.34 14.36 2.93
CA GLU A 103 -25.38 13.59 4.17
C GLU A 103 -25.05 12.12 3.92
N GLU A 104 -25.60 11.52 2.86
CA GLU A 104 -25.27 10.16 2.42
C GLU A 104 -23.78 10.02 2.07
N MET A 105 -23.21 10.99 1.35
CA MET A 105 -21.79 11.01 1.03
C MET A 105 -20.92 11.14 2.28
N ALA A 106 -21.24 12.06 3.19
CA ALA A 106 -20.51 12.28 4.44
C ALA A 106 -20.52 11.02 5.32
N ASN A 107 -21.68 10.37 5.46
CA ASN A 107 -21.82 9.11 6.17
C ASN A 107 -21.00 7.98 5.51
N GLY A 108 -21.02 7.91 4.17
CA GLY A 108 -20.20 6.99 3.40
C GLY A 108 -18.71 7.16 3.68
N VAL A 109 -18.19 8.39 3.62
CA VAL A 109 -16.77 8.68 3.92
C VAL A 109 -16.43 8.35 5.37
N ARG A 110 -17.24 8.80 6.35
CA ARG A 110 -17.03 8.51 7.78
C ARG A 110 -16.94 7.01 8.02
N SER A 111 -17.87 6.22 7.49
CA SER A 111 -17.89 4.77 7.68
C SER A 111 -16.60 4.09 7.19
N ARG A 112 -16.03 4.56 6.07
CA ARG A 112 -14.79 4.04 5.49
C ARG A 112 -13.57 4.41 6.31
N ILE A 113 -13.52 5.63 6.82
CA ILE A 113 -12.44 6.08 7.72
C ILE A 113 -12.48 5.24 9.00
N GLU A 114 -13.64 5.12 9.64
CA GLU A 114 -13.78 4.33 10.87
C GLU A 114 -13.42 2.85 10.65
N ALA A 115 -13.83 2.25 9.53
CA ALA A 115 -13.46 0.88 9.18
C ALA A 115 -11.93 0.75 9.02
N SER A 116 -11.29 1.71 8.36
CA SER A 116 -9.83 1.71 8.16
C SER A 116 -9.08 1.88 9.48
N CYS A 117 -9.51 2.81 10.33
CA CYS A 117 -8.95 3.01 11.67
C CYS A 117 -9.11 1.76 12.53
N ARG A 118 -10.30 1.14 12.55
CA ARG A 118 -10.52 -0.11 13.31
C ARG A 118 -9.52 -1.19 12.92
N LEU A 119 -9.22 -1.34 11.63
CA LEU A 119 -8.24 -2.33 11.14
C LEU A 119 -6.81 -1.98 11.55
N SER A 120 -6.42 -0.70 11.53
CA SER A 120 -5.06 -0.25 11.87
C SER A 120 -4.79 -0.18 13.38
N PHE A 121 -5.82 -0.02 14.23
CA PHE A 121 -5.65 0.08 15.70
C PHE A 121 -6.03 -1.20 16.46
N SER A 122 -6.42 -2.27 15.76
CA SER A 122 -6.75 -3.58 16.36
C SER A 122 -5.59 -4.59 16.32
N ALA A 123 -4.44 -4.20 15.77
CA ALA A 123 -3.21 -4.99 15.73
C ALA A 123 -2.32 -4.67 16.93
#